data_AF-A0A8T1TNS2-F1
#
_entry.id   AF-A0A8T1TNS2-F1
#
_cell.length_a   1.000
_cell.length_b   1.000
_cell.length_c   1.000
_cell.angle_alpha   90.00
_cell.angle_beta   90.00
_cell.angle_gamma   90.00
#
_symmetry.space_group_name_H-M   'P 1'
#
loop_
_entity.id
_entity.type
_entity.pdbx_description
1 polymer ?
#
loop_
_entity_poly.entity_id
_entity_poly.type
_entity_poly.pdbx_seq_one_letter_code
_entity_poly.pdbx_strand_id
1 'polypeptide(L)' 'MDAFRLSVQGLIKTAVPKWNGSQACLQFQTLQGCDFAGCKHLHELVQPPPEVFTHVTNKHGELKDAHPNLSS' A
#
# COMPACT_ATOMS: atom_id res chain seq x y z
N MET A 1 -20.97 -15.68 7.32
CA MET A 1 -20.96 -14.44 6.52
C MET A 1 -19.53 -14.20 6.06
N ASP A 2 -18.88 -15.10 5.31
CA ASP A 2 -17.39 -15.09 5.30
C ASP A 2 -16.75 -15.51 3.96
N ALA A 3 -17.46 -15.41 2.84
CA ALA A 3 -16.86 -15.67 1.50
C ALA A 3 -16.46 -14.38 0.76
N PHE A 4 -17.13 -13.26 1.02
CA PHE A 4 -16.88 -12.00 0.28
C PHE A 4 -15.59 -11.30 0.73
N ARG A 5 -15.23 -11.44 2.02
CA ARG A 5 -14.00 -10.84 2.58
C ARG A 5 -12.70 -11.51 2.11
N LEU A 6 -12.76 -12.76 1.63
CA LEU A 6 -11.59 -13.49 1.11
C LEU A 6 -11.17 -13.03 -0.30
N SER A 7 -12.04 -12.30 -1.02
CA SER A 7 -11.78 -11.89 -2.41
C SER A 7 -11.12 -10.51 -2.51
N VAL A 8 -11.48 -9.56 -1.65
CA VAL A 8 -10.99 -8.17 -1.74
C VAL A 8 -9.50 -8.06 -1.38
N GLN A 9 -9.03 -8.74 -0.33
CA GLN A 9 -7.61 -8.68 0.03
C GLN A 9 -6.70 -9.32 -1.02
N GLY A 10 -7.17 -10.38 -1.70
CA GLY A 10 -6.44 -11.02 -2.79
C GLY A 10 -6.31 -10.11 -4.01
N LEU A 11 -7.42 -9.47 -4.41
CA LEU A 11 -7.46 -8.53 -5.52
C LEU A 11 -6.57 -7.30 -5.29
N ILE A 12 -6.56 -6.77 -4.06
CA ILE A 12 -5.72 -5.62 -3.73
C ILE A 12 -4.24 -5.98 -3.77
N LYS A 13 -3.85 -7.18 -3.32
CA LYS A 13 -2.47 -7.67 -3.43
C LYS A 13 -2.01 -7.79 -4.88
N THR A 14 -2.90 -8.20 -5.80
CA THR A 14 -2.58 -8.25 -7.24
C THR A 14 -2.60 -6.87 -7.89
N ALA A 15 -3.38 -5.93 -7.35
CA ALA A 15 -3.46 -4.55 -7.82
C ALA A 15 -2.30 -3.67 -7.32
N VAL A 16 -1.50 -4.13 -6.33
CA VAL A 16 -0.29 -3.41 -5.93
C VAL A 16 0.69 -3.39 -7.10
N PRO A 17 0.97 -2.20 -7.67
CA PRO A 17 1.88 -2.10 -8.80
C PRO A 17 3.28 -2.57 -8.38
N LYS A 18 3.96 -3.25 -9.31
CA LYS A 18 5.39 -3.51 -9.18
C LYS A 18 6.13 -2.27 -9.68
N TRP A 19 6.96 -1.70 -8.83
CA TRP A 19 7.86 -0.60 -9.16
C TRP A 19 9.29 -1.14 -9.16
N ASN A 20 10.03 -0.93 -10.25
CA ASN A 20 11.38 -1.50 -10.44
C ASN A 20 11.48 -3.02 -10.20
N GLY A 21 10.43 -3.77 -10.58
CA GLY A 21 10.38 -5.23 -10.44
C GLY A 21 9.93 -5.74 -9.07
N SER A 22 9.79 -4.86 -8.07
CA SER A 22 9.36 -5.20 -6.71
C SER A 22 8.02 -4.56 -6.35
N GLN A 23 7.20 -5.22 -5.52
CA GLN A 23 5.97 -4.60 -5.03
C GLN A 23 6.30 -3.49 -4.02
N ALA A 24 5.52 -2.40 -4.06
CA ALA A 24 5.66 -1.32 -3.10
C ALA A 24 5.22 -1.74 -1.69
N CYS A 25 5.95 -1.29 -0.67
CA CYS A 25 5.57 -1.53 0.71
C CYS A 25 4.40 -0.62 1.08
N LEU A 26 3.21 -1.20 1.20
CA LEU A 26 1.99 -0.47 1.51
C LEU A 26 2.04 0.23 2.87
N GLN A 27 2.65 -0.41 3.89
CA GLN A 27 2.80 0.18 5.21
C GLN A 27 3.83 1.33 5.22
N PHE A 28 4.82 1.28 4.33
CA PHE A 28 5.78 2.37 4.18
C PHE A 28 5.15 3.64 3.58
N GLN A 29 4.05 3.50 2.83
CA GLN A 29 3.33 4.63 2.25
C GLN A 29 2.62 5.49 3.33
N THR A 30 2.34 4.93 4.51
CA THR A 30 1.65 5.62 5.60
C THR A 30 2.60 6.25 6.62
N LEU A 31 2.09 7.18 7.43
CA LEU A 31 2.80 7.79 8.56
C LEU A 31 3.30 6.74 9.56
N GLN A 32 2.58 5.63 9.69
CA GLN A 32 2.99 4.50 10.53
C GLN A 32 4.37 3.96 10.10
N GLY A 33 4.68 4.00 8.80
CA GLY A 33 5.90 3.45 8.25
C GLY A 33 5.98 1.92 8.39
N CYS A 34 7.06 1.34 7.86
CA CYS A 34 7.33 -0.09 7.97
C CYS A 34 8.45 -0.34 8.98
N ASP A 35 8.10 -1.00 10.08
CA ASP A 35 8.99 -1.39 11.19
C ASP A 35 9.51 -2.84 11.06
N PHE A 36 9.10 -3.55 10.00
CA PHE A 36 9.49 -4.94 9.78
C PHE A 36 10.94 -5.03 9.28
N ALA A 37 11.84 -5.49 10.16
CA ALA A 37 13.23 -5.76 9.82
C ALA A 37 13.32 -6.83 8.71
N GLY A 38 13.88 -6.46 7.56
CA GLY A 38 13.99 -7.34 6.39
C GLY A 38 12.76 -7.34 5.46
N CYS A 39 11.97 -6.26 5.47
CA CYS A 39 10.89 -6.08 4.49
C CYS A 39 11.42 -6.25 3.05
N LYS A 40 10.77 -7.14 2.29
CA LYS A 40 11.14 -7.47 0.90
C LYS A 40 10.51 -6.54 -0.13
N HIS A 41 9.65 -5.63 0.31
CA HIS A 41 8.94 -4.68 -0.53
C HIS A 41 9.73 -3.36 -0.65
N LEU A 42 9.49 -2.63 -1.74
CA LEU A 42 10.16 -1.37 -2.00
C LEU A 42 9.72 -0.29 -0.98
N HIS A 43 10.69 0.34 -0.32
CA HIS A 43 10.49 1.45 0.62
C HIS A 43 10.69 2.79 -0.06
N GLU A 44 9.94 3.01 -1.14
CA GLU A 44 9.86 4.29 -1.85
C GLU A 44 8.42 4.78 -1.83
N LEU A 45 8.26 6.10 -1.83
CA LEU A 45 6.94 6.71 -1.97
C LEU A 45 6.53 6.61 -3.43
N VAL A 46 5.52 5.79 -3.70
CA VAL A 46 5.01 5.56 -5.05
C VAL A 46 3.56 5.99 -5.12
N GLN A 47 3.03 6.12 -6.33
CA GLN A 47 1.62 6.42 -6.52
C GLN A 47 0.82 5.12 -6.75
N PRO A 48 0.27 4.47 -5.69
CA PRO A 48 -0.58 3.31 -5.88
C PRO A 48 -1.92 3.71 -6.54
N PRO A 49 -2.59 2.78 -7.23
CA PRO A 49 -3.92 2.97 -7.76
C PRO A 49 -4.93 3.35 -6.66
N PRO A 50 -6.03 4.06 -7.00
CA PRO A 50 -7.01 4.53 -6.02
C PRO A 50 -7.60 3.44 -5.11
N GLU A 51 -7.79 2.22 -5.63
CA GLU A 51 -8.32 1.08 -4.86
C GLU A 51 -7.32 0.60 -3.78
N VAL A 52 -6.03 0.54 -4.14
CA VAL A 52 -4.95 0.17 -3.23
C VAL A 52 -4.76 1.29 -2.21
N PHE A 53 -4.77 2.55 -2.66
CA PHE A 53 -4.74 3.73 -1.81
C PHE A 53 -5.83 3.69 -0.73
N THR A 54 -7.08 3.50 -1.13
CA THR A 54 -8.23 3.46 -0.21
C THR A 54 -8.09 2.34 0.81
N HIS A 55 -7.55 1.19 0.42
CA HIS A 55 -7.32 0.09 1.34
C HIS A 55 -6.19 0.36 2.33
N VAL A 56 -5.09 0.93 1.87
CA VAL A 56 -3.95 1.27 2.71
C VAL A 56 -4.33 2.29 3.76
N THR A 57 -5.04 3.37 3.38
CA THR A 57 -5.43 4.40 4.33
C THR A 57 -6.42 3.91 5.37
N ASN A 58 -7.39 3.07 4.96
CA ASN A 58 -8.32 2.44 5.91
C ASN A 58 -7.65 1.47 6.88
N LYS A 59 -6.54 0.81 6.48
CA LYS A 59 -5.91 -0.25 7.28
C LYS A 59 -4.72 0.24 8.12
N HIS A 60 -3.95 1.18 7.60
CA HIS A 60 -2.65 1.60 8.13
C HIS A 60 -2.58 3.11 8.42
N GLY A 61 -3.69 3.83 8.23
CA GLY A 61 -3.80 5.26 8.54
C GLY A 61 -3.33 6.18 7.42
N GLU A 62 -3.10 7.44 7.78
CA GLU A 62 -2.81 8.51 6.83
C GLU A 62 -1.47 8.33 6.10
N LEU A 63 -1.37 8.87 4.88
CA LEU A 63 -0.14 8.81 4.08
C LEU A 63 0.93 9.76 4.61
N LYS A 64 2.20 9.48 4.29
CA LYS A 64 3.28 10.44 4.53
C LYS A 64 3.06 11.72 3.74
N ASP A 65 3.39 12.87 4.32
CA ASP A 65 3.14 14.18 3.69
C ASP A 65 3.80 14.34 2.31
N ALA A 66 4.97 13.73 2.11
CA ALA A 66 5.70 13.74 0.84
C ALA A 66 5.17 12.71 -0.19
N HIS A 67 4.04 12.07 0.06
CA HIS A 67 3.54 11.00 -0.79
C HIS A 67 2.96 11.56 -2.11
N PRO A 68 3.31 11.02 -3.28
CA PRO A 68 2.93 11.58 -4.58
C PRO A 68 1.41 11.68 -4.80
N ASN A 69 0.59 10.80 -4.20
CA ASN A 69 -0.88 10.95 -4.19
C ASN A 69 -1.44 12.19 -3.44
N LEU A 70 -0.64 12.86 -2.61
CA LEU A 70 -1.03 14.11 -1.92
C LEU A 70 -0.53 15.36 -2.64
N SER A 71 0.47 15.21 -3.51
CA SER A 71 0.94 16.30 -4.36
C SER A 71 -0.03 16.45 -5.53
N SER A 72 -0.95 17.41 -5.40
CA SER A 72 -1.85 17.85 -6.48
C SER A 72 -1.09 18.49 -7.65
#